data_AF-A0A2V5PZR6-F1
#
_entry.id   AF-A0A2V5PZR6-F1
#
_cell.length_a   1.000
_cell.length_b   1.000
_cell.length_c   1.000
_cell.angle_alpha   90.00
_cell.angle_beta   90.00
_cell.angle_gamma   90.00
#
_symmetry.space_group_name_H-M   'P 1'
#
loop_
_entity.id
_entity.type
_entity.pdbx_description
1 polymer ?
#
loop_
_entity_poly.entity_id
_entity_poly.type
_entity_poly.pdbx_seq_one_letter_code
_entity_poly.pdbx_strand_id
1 'polypeptide(L)'
;MKPVAARINAAVPPDEHLYAINLPFLPYLFYVRCPVTYLEKLADLPPDARYFLVPPSYQKKITKTARLGHARPLVWTPTYPPTFRGGESILFVIGEF
;
A
#
# COMPACT_ATOMS: atom_id res chain seq x y z
N MET A 1 -15.13 5.20 -1.68
CA MET A 1 -14.41 5.10 -0.39
C MET A 1 -14.51 3.69 0.20
N LYS A 2 -15.69 3.25 0.69
CA LYS A 2 -15.87 1.90 1.28
C LYS A 2 -15.47 0.71 0.38
N PRO A 3 -15.73 0.72 -0.95
CA PRO A 3 -15.35 -0.43 -1.80
C PRO A 3 -13.84 -0.66 -1.90
N VAL A 4 -13.04 0.41 -1.89
CA VAL A 4 -11.56 0.31 -1.94
C VAL A 4 -11.05 -0.27 -0.63
N ALA A 5 -11.51 0.27 0.51
CA ALA A 5 -11.15 -0.25 1.82
C ALA A 5 -11.59 -1.70 2.01
N ALA A 6 -12.76 -2.09 1.50
CA ALA A 6 -13.23 -3.48 1.54
C ALA A 6 -12.29 -4.42 0.77
N ARG A 7 -11.78 -4.01 -0.40
CA ARG A 7 -10.78 -4.79 -1.16
C ARG A 7 -9.46 -4.92 -0.41
N ILE A 8 -9.01 -3.86 0.26
CA ILE A 8 -7.81 -3.91 1.12
C ILE A 8 -8.04 -4.85 2.30
N ASN A 9 -9.17 -4.74 3.00
CA ASN A 9 -9.53 -5.60 4.13
C ASN A 9 -9.71 -7.07 3.75
N ALA A 10 -10.01 -7.37 2.49
CA ALA A 10 -10.07 -8.74 1.98
C ALA A 10 -8.67 -9.30 1.65
N ALA A 11 -7.69 -8.43 1.43
CA ALA A 11 -6.33 -8.80 1.04
C ALA A 11 -5.33 -8.77 2.20
N VAL A 12 -5.57 -7.93 3.22
CA VAL A 12 -4.69 -7.72 4.37
C VAL A 12 -5.41 -8.22 5.64
N PRO A 13 -4.85 -9.23 6.32
CA PRO A 13 -5.36 -9.67 7.62
C PRO A 13 -5.40 -8.52 8.64
N PRO A 14 -6.39 -8.51 9.56
CA PRO A 14 -6.55 -7.41 10.51
C PRO A 14 -5.44 -7.30 11.56
N ASP A 15 -4.70 -8.38 11.79
CA ASP A 15 -3.54 -8.51 12.69
C ASP A 15 -2.21 -8.10 12.04
N GLU A 16 -2.19 -7.90 10.72
CA GLU A 16 -1.03 -7.43 9.98
C GLU A 16 -0.92 -5.90 9.99
N HIS A 17 0.24 -5.36 9.59
CA HIS A 17 0.45 -3.92 9.49
C HIS A 17 0.51 -3.45 8.05
N LEU A 18 -0.22 -2.38 7.71
CA LEU A 18 -0.20 -1.78 6.38
C LEU A 18 0.62 -0.49 6.35
N TYR A 19 1.64 -0.44 5.49
CA TYR A 19 2.50 0.74 5.36
C TYR A 19 2.15 1.57 4.14
N ALA A 20 1.70 2.82 4.31
CA ALA A 20 1.44 3.76 3.21
C ALA A 20 2.70 4.61 2.94
N ILE A 21 3.36 4.39 1.81
CA ILE A 21 4.69 4.94 1.52
C ILE A 21 4.60 6.04 0.48
N ASN A 22 5.11 7.23 0.80
CA ASN A 22 5.12 8.41 -0.09
C ASN A 22 3.72 8.69 -0.70
N LEU A 23 2.68 8.47 0.10
CA LEU A 23 1.30 8.70 -0.29
C LEU A 23 0.77 9.93 0.45
N PRO A 24 -0.08 10.72 -0.22
CA PRO A 24 -0.82 11.78 0.45
C PRO A 24 -1.79 11.15 1.46
N PHE A 25 -2.47 12.00 2.21
CA PHE A 25 -3.59 11.54 3.02
C PHE A 25 -4.68 10.91 2.13
N LEU A 26 -5.09 9.68 2.47
CA LEU A 26 -6.02 8.88 1.67
C LEU A 26 -7.23 8.50 2.53
N PRO A 27 -8.39 9.14 2.33
CA PRO A 27 -9.56 8.97 3.19
C PRO A 27 -10.12 7.54 3.30
N TYR A 28 -9.83 6.64 2.36
CA TYR A 28 -10.29 5.26 2.48
C TYR A 28 -9.54 4.47 3.54
N LEU A 29 -8.34 4.90 3.96
CA LEU A 29 -7.56 4.23 4.99
C LEU A 29 -8.25 4.28 6.36
N PHE A 30 -9.16 5.24 6.59
CA PHE A 30 -10.03 5.24 7.78
C PHE A 30 -10.95 4.01 7.89
N TYR A 31 -11.22 3.34 6.78
CA TYR A 31 -12.09 2.17 6.74
C TYR A 31 -11.30 0.86 6.63
N VAL A 32 -9.97 0.95 6.63
CA VAL A 32 -9.09 -0.23 6.71
C VAL A 32 -9.05 -0.70 8.15
N ARG A 33 -9.14 -2.02 8.35
CA ARG A 33 -9.30 -2.64 9.68
C ARG A 33 -7.97 -2.95 10.36
N CYS A 34 -6.89 -3.09 9.59
CA CYS A 34 -5.56 -3.27 10.13
C CYS A 34 -4.92 -1.91 10.48
N PRO A 35 -3.94 -1.89 11.40
CA PRO A 35 -3.12 -0.71 11.65
C PRO A 35 -2.47 -0.18 10.38
N VAL A 36 -2.47 1.15 10.22
CA VAL A 36 -1.86 1.84 9.07
C VAL A 36 -0.79 2.82 9.54
N THR A 37 0.43 2.70 9.02
CA THR A 37 1.54 3.64 9.27
C THR A 37 1.95 4.32 7.98
N TYR A 38 2.13 5.64 8.02
CA TYR A 38 2.69 6.40 6.92
C TYR A 38 4.22 6.44 6.99
N LEU A 39 4.86 6.20 5.86
CA LEU A 39 6.31 6.31 5.69
C LEU A 39 6.61 7.25 4.52
N GLU A 40 7.70 8.00 4.61
CA GLU A 40 8.09 8.89 3.51
C GLU A 40 8.82 8.13 2.40
N LYS A 41 9.66 7.15 2.74
CA LYS A 41 10.51 6.46 1.77
C LYS A 41 10.34 4.95 1.87
N LEU A 42 10.50 4.30 0.72
CA LEU A 42 10.50 2.83 0.62
C LEU A 42 11.61 2.18 1.48
N ALA A 43 12.70 2.90 1.74
CA ALA A 43 13.81 2.43 2.57
C ALA A 43 13.47 2.38 4.07
N ASP A 44 12.43 3.10 4.51
CA ASP A 44 12.01 3.16 5.91
C ASP A 44 11.08 1.98 6.28
N LEU A 45 10.82 1.08 5.32
CA LEU A 45 9.95 -0.06 5.52
C LEU A 45 10.59 -1.04 6.52
N PRO A 46 9.92 -1.36 7.66
CA PRO A 46 10.45 -2.28 8.66
C PRO A 46 10.81 -3.64 8.08
N PRO A 47 11.82 -4.35 8.59
CA PRO A 47 12.31 -5.63 8.04
C PRO A 47 11.26 -6.75 8.01
N ASP A 48 10.30 -6.71 8.92
CA ASP A 48 9.18 -7.63 9.10
C ASP A 48 7.92 -7.22 8.31
N ALA A 49 7.92 -6.05 7.66
CA ALA A 49 6.77 -5.59 6.89
C ALA A 49 6.39 -6.55 5.77
N ARG A 50 5.09 -6.84 5.65
CA ARG A 50 4.53 -7.73 4.62
C ARG A 50 3.63 -7.01 3.63
N TYR A 51 2.93 -5.96 4.04
CA TYR A 51 1.96 -5.26 3.21
C TYR A 51 2.27 -3.77 3.12
N PHE A 52 2.28 -3.21 1.91
CA PHE A 52 2.52 -1.79 1.73
C PHE A 52 1.79 -1.21 0.52
N LEU A 53 1.39 0.05 0.64
CA LEU A 53 0.78 0.87 -0.42
C LEU A 53 1.79 1.88 -0.93
N VAL A 54 1.89 2.02 -2.26
CA VAL A 54 2.76 3.01 -2.90
C VAL A 54 2.06 3.68 -4.09
N PRO A 55 2.53 4.85 -4.57
CA PRO A 55 2.15 5.38 -5.87
C PRO A 55 2.57 4.41 -7.01
N PRO A 56 1.85 4.38 -8.15
CA PRO A 56 2.22 3.54 -9.31
C PRO A 56 3.64 3.77 -9.83
N SER A 57 4.19 4.98 -9.67
CA SER A 57 5.56 5.31 -10.07
C SER A 57 6.63 4.50 -9.33
N TYR A 58 6.31 3.90 -8.18
CA TYR A 58 7.25 3.09 -7.40
C TYR A 58 7.40 1.65 -7.92
N GLN A 59 6.56 1.18 -8.86
CA GLN A 59 6.64 -0.19 -9.38
C GLN A 59 8.04 -0.58 -9.85
N LYS A 60 8.69 0.29 -10.65
CA LYS A 60 10.06 0.07 -11.14
C LYS A 60 11.12 0.08 -10.03
N LYS A 61 10.85 0.77 -8.92
CA LYS A 61 11.77 0.86 -7.77
C LYS A 61 11.68 -0.40 -6.91
N ILE A 62 10.47 -0.93 -6.73
CA ILE A 62 10.20 -2.17 -5.99
C ILE A 62 10.95 -3.34 -6.63
N THR A 63 10.82 -3.52 -7.94
CA THR A 63 11.49 -4.63 -8.67
C THR A 63 13.01 -4.57 -8.63
N LYS A 64 13.60 -3.37 -8.44
CA LYS A 64 15.05 -3.18 -8.30
C LYS A 64 15.56 -3.29 -6.86
N THR A 65 14.67 -3.34 -5.88
CA THR A 65 15.04 -3.42 -4.48
C THR A 65 15.14 -4.90 -4.11
N ALA A 66 16.35 -5.40 -3.80
CA ALA A 66 16.61 -6.83 -3.60
C ALA A 66 15.62 -7.50 -2.63
N ARG A 67 15.38 -6.88 -1.47
CA ARG A 67 14.40 -7.35 -0.46
C ARG A 67 12.96 -7.44 -1.00
N LEU A 68 12.60 -6.56 -1.92
CA LEU A 68 11.25 -6.46 -2.48
C LEU A 68 11.12 -7.20 -3.82
N GLY A 69 12.13 -7.98 -4.23
CA GLY A 69 12.10 -8.73 -5.49
C GLY A 69 10.92 -9.71 -5.59
N HIS A 70 10.43 -10.19 -4.45
CA HIS A 70 9.26 -11.08 -4.36
C HIS A 70 7.95 -10.33 -4.13
N ALA A 71 7.95 -8.99 -4.09
CA ALA A 71 6.73 -8.23 -3.89
C ALA A 71 5.80 -8.35 -5.11
N ARG A 72 4.52 -8.65 -4.85
CA ARG A 72 3.48 -8.78 -5.89
C ARG A 72 2.36 -7.76 -5.67
N PRO A 73 1.86 -7.11 -6.74
CA PRO A 73 0.71 -6.21 -6.63
C PRO A 73 -0.57 -7.02 -6.39
N LEU A 74 -1.39 -6.59 -5.42
CA LEU A 74 -2.68 -7.22 -5.08
C LEU A 74 -3.89 -6.36 -5.46
N VAL A 75 -3.86 -5.08 -5.13
CA VAL A 75 -5.02 -4.18 -5.30
C VAL A 75 -4.56 -2.88 -5.94
N TRP A 76 -5.16 -2.56 -7.08
CA TRP A 76 -5.11 -1.21 -7.65
C TRP A 76 -6.27 -0.38 -7.08
N THR A 77 -5.91 0.76 -6.51
CA THR A 77 -6.87 1.76 -6.02
C THR A 77 -7.02 2.87 -7.07
N PRO A 78 -8.25 3.23 -7.46
CA PRO A 78 -8.48 4.24 -8.49
C PRO A 78 -8.09 5.64 -8.00
N THR A 79 -7.80 6.53 -8.94
CA THR A 79 -7.63 7.98 -8.70
C THR A 79 -8.88 8.52 -8.03
N TYR A 80 -8.71 9.24 -6.92
CA TYR A 80 -9.82 9.95 -6.29
C TYR A 80 -10.30 11.09 -7.21
N PRO A 81 -11.56 11.54 -7.07
CA PRO A 81 -12.05 12.68 -7.82
C PRO A 81 -11.07 13.87 -7.70
N PRO A 82 -10.90 14.67 -8.76
CA PRO A 82 -9.82 15.65 -8.92
C PRO A 82 -9.72 16.70 -7.80
N THR A 83 -10.76 16.86 -6.98
CA THR A 83 -10.78 17.70 -5.77
C THR A 83 -9.92 17.15 -4.63
N PHE A 84 -9.61 15.85 -4.62
CA PHE A 84 -8.64 15.26 -3.70
C PHE A 84 -7.30 15.14 -4.41
N ARG A 85 -6.21 15.62 -3.76
CA ARG A 85 -4.83 15.23 -4.14
C ARG A 85 -4.54 13.77 -3.78
N GLY A 86 -5.51 12.87 -3.96
CA GLY A 86 -5.36 11.44 -3.76
C GLY A 86 -5.02 10.80 -5.09
N GLY A 87 -3.72 10.61 -5.35
CA GLY A 87 -3.27 9.85 -6.52
C GLY A 87 -3.67 8.38 -6.44
N GLU A 88 -3.51 7.67 -7.55
CA GLU A 88 -3.58 6.21 -7.57
C GLU A 88 -2.58 5.62 -6.58
N SER A 89 -2.92 4.45 -6.04
CA SER A 89 -1.98 3.67 -5.24
C SER A 89 -2.19 2.18 -5.45
N ILE A 90 -1.12 1.43 -5.22
CA ILE A 90 -1.06 -0.01 -5.45
C ILE A 90 -0.65 -0.69 -4.16
N LEU A 91 -1.44 -1.66 -3.72
CA LEU A 91 -1.12 -2.54 -2.61
C LEU A 91 -0.19 -3.64 -3.09
N PHE A 92 0.92 -3.83 -2.39
CA PHE A 92 1.84 -4.93 -2.57
C PHE A 92 1.85 -5.84 -1.34
N VAL A 93 2.10 -7.13 -1.59
CA VAL A 93 2.48 -8.10 -0.56
C VAL A 93 3.90 -8.60 -0.82
N ILE A 94 4.70 -8.74 0.23
CA ILE A 94 6.01 -9.38 0.23
C ILE A 94 5.79 -10.81 0.75
N GLY A 95 6.05 -11.81 -0.10
CA GLY A 95 5.91 -13.21 0.28
C GLY A 95 6.90 -14.08 -0.45
N GLU A 96 7.31 -15.18 0.18
CA GLU A 96 7.98 -16.29 -0.49
C GLU A 96 6.88 -17.09 -1.20
N PHE A 97 6.96 -17.20 -2.52
CA PHE A 97 6.07 -18.05 -3.33
C PHE A 97 6.92 -19.08 -4.05
#